data_AF-A0A1V4RHN3-F1
#
_entry.id   AF-A0A1V4RHN3-F1
#
_cell.length_a   1.000
_cell.length_b   1.000
_cell.length_c   1.000
_cell.angle_alpha   90.00
_cell.angle_beta   90.00
_cell.angle_gamma   90.00
#
_symmetry.space_group_name_H-M   'P 1'
#
loop_
_entity.id
_entity.type
_entity.pdbx_description
1 polymer ?
#
loop_
_entity_poly.entity_id
_entity_poly.type
_entity_poly.pdbx_seq_one_letter_code
_entity_poly.pdbx_strand_id
1 'polypeptide(L)'
;QFQKPNETLLQFIGTQGNLIWDSTGKQVRFCNTSENIWQLERYEEERDQQFIAQANNFLDAIEGKCRIACTLEDGEQTLRVSMAALESGEKDKMAEMGDVPRASG
;
A
#
# COMPACT_ATOMS: atom_id res chain seq x y z
N GLN A 1 -0.62 10.95 27.18
CA GLN A 1 -0.71 11.25 25.74
C GLN A 1 -1.89 10.45 25.18
N PHE A 2 -2.78 11.09 24.41
CA PHE A 2 -3.92 10.43 23.74
C PHE A 2 -3.59 10.35 22.24
N GLN A 3 -2.85 9.32 21.84
CA GLN A 3 -2.69 9.00 20.42
C GLN A 3 -3.77 7.99 20.03
N LYS A 4 -4.38 8.18 18.87
CA LYS A 4 -5.24 7.15 18.28
C LYS A 4 -4.40 5.90 17.98
N PRO A 5 -5.00 4.70 18.00
CA PRO A 5 -4.31 3.47 17.64
C PRO A 5 -3.66 3.58 16.27
N ASN A 6 -2.46 3.05 16.11
CA ASN A 6 -1.83 2.91 14.80
C ASN A 6 -2.40 1.66 14.13
N GLU A 7 -3.20 1.87 13.10
CA GLU A 7 -3.94 0.83 12.40
C GLU A 7 -3.58 0.83 10.92
N THR A 8 -3.19 -0.34 10.41
CA THR A 8 -3.02 -0.59 8.98
C THR A 8 -3.92 -1.74 8.58
N LEU A 9 -4.98 -1.41 7.84
CA LEU A 9 -5.97 -2.36 7.34
C LEU A 9 -6.14 -2.17 5.82
N LEU A 10 -5.97 -3.24 5.07
CA LEU A 10 -6.20 -3.27 3.62
C LEU A 10 -7.27 -4.31 3.30
N GLN A 11 -8.22 -3.94 2.44
CA GLN A 11 -9.29 -4.83 1.98
C GLN A 11 -9.30 -4.89 0.46
N PHE A 12 -9.29 -6.12 -0.06
CA PHE A 12 -9.37 -6.40 -1.48
C PHE A 12 -10.67 -7.16 -1.72
N ILE A 13 -11.57 -6.58 -2.51
CA ILE A 13 -12.85 -7.18 -2.88
C ILE A 13 -12.75 -7.61 -4.34
N GLY A 14 -12.76 -8.93 -4.56
CA GLY A 14 -12.52 -9.53 -5.86
C GLY A 14 -13.65 -10.46 -6.30
N THR A 15 -13.59 -10.88 -7.56
CA THR A 15 -14.58 -11.81 -8.15
C THR A 15 -14.42 -13.25 -7.66
N GLN A 16 -13.25 -13.60 -7.13
CA GLN A 16 -12.93 -14.94 -6.63
C GLN A 16 -12.89 -15.01 -5.09
N GLY A 17 -13.18 -13.89 -4.42
CA GLY A 17 -13.13 -13.79 -2.97
C GLY A 17 -12.60 -12.44 -2.50
N ASN A 18 -12.61 -12.30 -1.19
CA ASN A 18 -12.26 -11.09 -0.47
C ASN A 18 -11.10 -11.38 0.47
N LEU A 19 -10.13 -10.46 0.52
CA LEU A 19 -8.98 -10.53 1.41
C LEU A 19 -8.95 -9.31 2.32
N ILE A 20 -8.73 -9.54 3.61
CA ILE A 20 -8.48 -8.49 4.60
C ILE A 20 -7.10 -8.71 5.19
N TRP A 21 -6.20 -7.77 4.99
CA TRP A 21 -4.89 -7.75 5.64
C TRP A 21 -4.90 -6.74 6.77
N ASP A 22 -4.73 -7.23 8.00
CA ASP A 22 -4.64 -6.45 9.22
C ASP A 22 -3.22 -6.57 9.77
N SER A 23 -2.41 -5.55 9.46
CA SER A 23 -0.99 -5.56 9.78
C SER A 23 -0.74 -5.33 11.27
N THR A 24 -1.56 -4.51 11.93
CA THR A 24 -1.48 -4.29 13.37
C THR A 24 -1.82 -5.56 14.15
N GLY A 25 -2.83 -6.31 13.72
CA GLY A 25 -3.24 -7.60 14.29
C GLY A 25 -2.42 -8.81 13.81
N LYS A 26 -1.42 -8.59 12.95
CA LYS A 26 -0.57 -9.61 12.30
C LYS A 26 -1.37 -10.78 11.72
N GLN A 27 -2.39 -10.46 10.93
CA GLN A 27 -3.29 -11.47 10.39
C GLN A 27 -3.80 -11.13 8.99
N VAL A 28 -4.08 -12.19 8.22
CA VAL A 28 -4.74 -12.15 6.93
C VAL A 28 -6.01 -12.98 7.02
N ARG A 29 -7.11 -12.44 6.52
CA ARG A 29 -8.39 -13.14 6.42
C ARG A 29 -8.79 -13.26 4.96
N PHE A 30 -9.26 -14.43 4.56
CA PHE A 30 -9.71 -14.68 3.19
C PHE A 30 -11.08 -15.36 3.19
N CYS A 31 -11.97 -14.94 2.29
CA CYS A 31 -13.28 -15.56 2.10
C CYS A 31 -13.58 -15.66 0.60
N ASN A 32 -13.86 -16.87 0.13
CA ASN A 32 -14.26 -17.16 -1.24
C ASN A 32 -15.54 -18.01 -1.31
N THR A 33 -16.32 -18.02 -0.22
CA THR A 33 -17.52 -18.86 -0.07
C THR A 33 -18.77 -17.99 0.06
N SER A 34 -19.90 -18.47 -0.46
CA SER A 34 -21.20 -17.80 -0.33
C SER A 34 -21.71 -17.80 1.12
N GLU A 35 -21.24 -18.74 1.92
CA GLU A 35 -21.60 -18.93 3.33
C GLU A 35 -20.86 -17.94 4.25
N ASN A 36 -20.01 -17.07 3.68
CA ASN A 36 -19.24 -16.07 4.40
C ASN A 36 -18.30 -16.68 5.47
N ILE A 37 -17.74 -17.85 5.16
CA ILE A 37 -16.79 -18.54 6.03
C ILE A 37 -15.41 -17.95 5.77
N TRP A 38 -14.83 -17.30 6.78
CA TRP A 38 -13.51 -16.68 6.70
C TRP A 38 -12.42 -17.63 7.19
N GLN A 39 -11.41 -17.80 6.35
CA GLN A 39 -10.15 -18.42 6.71
C GLN A 39 -9.27 -17.34 7.36
N LEU A 40 -8.58 -17.69 8.44
CA LEU A 40 -7.69 -16.79 9.16
C LEU A 40 -6.28 -17.38 9.18
N GLU A 41 -5.32 -16.59 8.74
CA GLU A 41 -3.89 -16.88 8.86
C GLU A 41 -3.24 -15.79 9.72
N ARG A 42 -2.39 -16.21 10.65
CA ARG A 42 -1.56 -15.31 11.45
C ARG A 42 -0.12 -15.44 10.98
N TYR A 43 0.59 -14.33 10.98
CA TYR A 43 1.99 -14.29 10.58
C TYR A 43 2.83 -13.62 11.66
N GLU A 44 4.12 -13.93 11.66
CA GLU A 44 5.11 -13.24 12.46
C GLU A 44 5.97 -12.40 11.51
N GLU A 45 6.22 -11.18 11.95
CA GLU A 45 7.07 -10.23 11.25
C GLU A 45 7.81 -9.44 12.32
N GLU A 46 9.13 -9.39 12.17
CA GLU A 46 9.98 -8.52 12.96
C GLU A 46 9.86 -7.09 12.43
N ARG A 47 9.78 -6.12 13.34
CA ARG A 47 9.54 -4.71 13.01
C ARG A 47 10.47 -4.19 11.92
N ASP A 48 11.73 -4.62 11.96
CA ASP A 48 12.78 -4.12 11.09
C ASP A 48 12.88 -4.89 9.76
N GLN A 49 12.15 -6.00 9.60
CA GLN A 49 12.28 -6.90 8.46
C GLN A 49 11.96 -6.20 7.13
N GLN A 50 10.93 -5.35 7.09
CA GLN A 50 10.56 -4.60 5.88
C GLN A 50 11.62 -3.55 5.52
N PHE A 51 12.21 -2.88 6.52
CA PHE A 51 13.26 -1.87 6.31
C PHE A 51 14.56 -2.52 5.83
N ILE A 52 14.93 -3.66 6.40
CA ILE A 52 16.08 -4.46 5.95
C ILE A 52 15.86 -4.94 4.52
N ALA A 53 14.66 -5.45 4.20
CA ALA A 53 14.32 -5.90 2.86
C ALA A 53 14.43 -4.75 1.83
N GLN A 54 13.95 -3.55 2.16
CA GLN A 54 14.05 -2.38 1.30
C GLN A 54 15.52 -1.96 1.08
N ALA A 55 16.33 -1.90 2.15
CA ALA A 55 17.74 -1.55 2.05
C ALA A 55 18.52 -2.56 1.20
N ASN A 56 18.25 -3.86 1.37
CA ASN A 56 18.86 -4.90 0.57
C ASN A 56 18.46 -4.79 -0.91
N ASN A 57 17.17 -4.54 -1.22
CA ASN A 57 16.74 -4.33 -2.61
C ASN A 57 17.47 -3.17 -3.29
N PHE A 58 17.70 -2.07 -2.57
CA PHE A 58 18.46 -0.93 -3.09
C PHE A 58 19.91 -1.30 -3.42
N LEU A 59 20.61 -1.95 -2.49
CA LEU A 59 22.00 -2.37 -2.69
C LEU A 59 22.12 -3.40 -3.83
N ASP A 60 21.25 -4.40 -3.84
CA ASP A 60 21.23 -5.43 -4.89
C ASP A 60 20.89 -4.84 -6.27
N ALA A 61 20.05 -3.81 -6.35
CA ALA A 61 19.74 -3.13 -7.59
C ALA A 61 20.94 -2.31 -8.12
N ILE A 62 21.69 -1.63 -7.26
CA ILE A 62 22.93 -0.92 -7.64
C ILE A 62 23.98 -1.91 -8.18
N GLU A 63 24.05 -3.10 -7.59
CA GLU A 63 24.95 -4.17 -8.03
C GLU A 63 24.43 -4.96 -9.24
N GLY A 64 23.23 -4.62 -9.77
CA GLY A 64 22.64 -5.26 -10.94
C GLY A 64 22.10 -6.67 -10.69
N LYS A 65 21.94 -7.08 -9.43
CA LYS A 65 21.44 -8.41 -9.05
C LYS A 65 19.93 -8.54 -9.14
N CYS A 66 19.21 -7.43 -9.01
CA CYS A 66 17.75 -7.39 -9.12
C CYS A 66 17.26 -6.08 -9.73
N ARG A 67 15.95 -6.00 -10.00
CA ARG A 67 15.29 -4.74 -10.33
C ARG A 67 14.87 -4.05 -9.03
N ILE A 68 14.86 -2.71 -9.05
CA ILE A 68 14.29 -1.95 -7.93
C ILE A 68 12.80 -2.29 -7.79
N ALA A 69 12.35 -2.55 -6.57
CA ALA A 69 10.98 -2.96 -6.30
C ALA A 69 9.98 -1.79 -6.39
N CYS A 70 10.45 -0.57 -6.16
CA CYS A 70 9.69 0.67 -6.24
C CYS A 70 10.54 1.72 -6.96
N THR A 71 10.06 2.20 -8.10
CA THR A 71 10.77 3.14 -8.98
C THR A 71 10.56 4.59 -8.54
N LEU A 72 11.32 5.52 -9.12
CA LEU A 72 11.08 6.94 -8.88
C LEU A 72 9.73 7.38 -9.46
N GLU A 73 9.34 6.80 -10.59
CA GLU A 73 8.07 7.01 -11.26
C GLU A 73 6.88 6.57 -10.40
N ASP A 74 7.02 5.48 -9.63
CA ASP A 74 6.01 5.06 -8.64
C ASP A 74 5.85 6.11 -7.53
N GLY A 75 6.96 6.70 -7.10
CA GLY A 75 6.97 7.81 -6.13
C GLY A 75 6.31 9.07 -6.68
N GLU A 76 6.64 9.47 -7.91
CA GLU A 76 5.99 10.60 -8.60
C GLU A 76 4.48 10.36 -8.71
N GLN A 77 4.06 9.18 -9.17
CA GLN A 77 2.66 8.84 -9.31
C GLN A 77 1.91 8.89 -7.97
N THR A 78 2.53 8.41 -6.89
CA THR A 78 1.96 8.48 -5.53
C THR A 78 1.78 9.92 -5.08
N LEU A 79 2.76 10.79 -5.34
CA LEU A 79 2.66 12.21 -5.02
C LEU A 79 1.53 12.88 -5.81
N ARG A 80 1.40 12.57 -7.10
CA ARG A 80 0.34 13.13 -7.96
C ARG A 80 -1.05 12.77 -7.46
N VAL A 81 -1.27 11.51 -7.08
CA VAL A 81 -2.55 11.05 -6.49
C VAL A 81 -2.83 11.77 -5.17
N SER A 82 -1.81 11.95 -4.33
CA SER A 82 -1.94 12.63 -3.04
C SER A 82 -2.36 14.10 -3.22
N MET A 83 -1.75 14.80 -4.19
CA MET A 83 -2.13 16.18 -4.53
C MET A 83 -3.55 16.27 -5.09
N ALA A 84 -3.93 15.35 -5.98
CA ALA A 84 -5.29 15.29 -6.54
C ALA A 84 -6.35 15.09 -5.43
N ALA A 85 -6.06 14.23 -4.45
CA ALA A 85 -6.98 14.00 -3.32
C ALA A 85 -7.14 15.26 -2.45
N LEU A 86 -6.05 15.99 -2.18
CA LEU A 86 -6.11 17.26 -1.45
C LEU A 86 -6.94 18.31 -2.21
N GLU A 87 -6.67 18.49 -3.50
CA GLU A 87 -7.41 19.41 -4.36
C GLU A 87 -8.90 19.06 -4.44
N SER A 88 -9.20 17.76 -4.55
CA SER A 88 -10.58 17.26 -4.58
C SER A 88 -11.33 17.62 -3.30
N GLY A 89 -10.70 17.45 -2.13
CA GLY A 89 -11.26 17.82 -0.84
C GLY A 89 -11.45 19.32 -0.66
N GLU A 90 -10.52 20.15 -1.15
CA GLU A 90 -10.65 21.61 -1.09
C GLU A 90 -11.77 22.14 -1.97
N LYS A 91 -11.99 21.52 -3.13
CA LYS A 91 -12.92 22.00 -4.13
C LYS A 91 -14.28 21.30 -4.12
N ASP A 92 -14.43 20.27 -3.28
CA ASP A 92 -15.61 19.39 -3.20
C ASP A 92 -16.06 18.84 -4.57
N LYS A 93 -15.08 18.42 -5.35
CA LYS A 93 -15.30 17.83 -6.69
C LYS A 93 -14.22 16.82 -7.01
N MET A 94 -14.54 15.85 -7.86
CA MET A 94 -13.56 14.86 -8.28
C MET A 94 -12.41 15.54 -9.03
N ALA A 95 -11.18 15.21 -8.63
CA ALA A 95 -9.98 15.67 -9.33
C ALA A 95 -9.67 14.73 -10.50
N GLU A 96 -9.38 15.31 -11.66
CA GLU A 96 -8.91 14.56 -12.83
C GLU A 96 -7.38 14.45 -12.78
N MET A 97 -6.85 13.24 -12.99
CA MET A 97 -5.40 12.98 -13.00
C MET A 97 -4.64 13.73 -14.11
N GLY A 98 -5.35 14.25 -15.11
CA GLY A 98 -4.80 15.08 -16.17
C GLY A 98 -4.42 16.50 -15.71
N ASP A 99 -5.02 16.99 -14.63
CA ASP A 99 -4.84 18.35 -14.14
C ASP A 99 -3.61 18.50 -13.21
N VAL A 100 -3.05 17.38 -12.73
CA VAL A 100 -1.84 17.38 -11.89
C VAL A 100 -0.59 17.40 -12.78
N PRO A 101 0.22 18.49 -12.74
CA PRO A 101 1.43 18.59 -13.54
C PRO A 101 2.34 17.38 -13.33
N ARG A 102 2.92 16.85 -14.41
CA ARG A 102 4.05 15.91 -14.29
C ARG A 102 5.29 16.69 -13.90
N ALA A 103 6.13 16.08 -13.07
CA ALA A 103 7.46 16.64 -12.86
C ALA A 103 8.18 16.60 -14.21
N SER A 104 8.57 17.78 -14.71
CA SER A 104 9.35 17.88 -15.94
C SER A 104 10.72 17.22 -15.71
N GLY A 105 11.01 16.17 -16.48
CA GLY A 105 12.34 15.58 -16.59
C GLY A 105 13.31 16.44 -17.38
#